data_AF-A0A4D7H8N0-F1
#
_entry.id   AF-A0A4D7H8N0-F1
#
_cell.length_a   1.000
_cell.length_b   1.000
_cell.length_c   1.000
_cell.angle_alpha   90.00
_cell.angle_beta   90.00
_cell.angle_gamma   90.00
#
_symmetry.space_group_name_H-M   'P 1'
#
loop_
_entity.id
_entity.type
_entity.pdbx_description
1 polymer ?
#
loop_
_entity_poly.entity_id
_entity_poly.type
_entity_poly.pdbx_seq_one_letter_code
_entity_poly.pdbx_strand_id
1 'polypeptide(L)'
;MPLSEAFRRFETELNVYVRQGESHNEFILSRMGQSATVTEVDDLHAKAIVTDGYVYIGSANITRGGLLMNRELCEIVENQYEDVATYLKSELGLAVVKE
;
A
#
# COMPACT_ATOMS: atom_id res chain seq x y z
N MET A 1 8.31 -3.27 -15.77
CA MET A 1 8.12 -4.44 -14.90
C MET A 1 6.78 -4.28 -14.18
N PRO A 2 5.83 -5.20 -14.34
CA PRO A 2 4.59 -5.22 -13.55
C PRO A 2 4.90 -5.43 -12.07
N LEU A 3 4.05 -4.89 -11.20
CA LEU A 3 4.19 -5.03 -9.75
C LEU A 3 4.21 -6.51 -9.31
N SER A 4 3.41 -7.36 -9.96
CA SER A 4 3.39 -8.81 -9.76
C SER A 4 4.70 -9.53 -10.15
N GLU A 5 5.51 -8.95 -11.03
CA GLU A 5 6.84 -9.48 -11.36
C GLU A 5 7.88 -9.03 -10.34
N ALA A 6 7.80 -7.77 -9.88
CA ALA A 6 8.65 -7.27 -8.80
C ALA A 6 8.49 -8.12 -7.53
N PHE A 7 7.25 -8.48 -7.16
CA PHE A 7 6.98 -9.33 -5.99
C PHE A 7 7.62 -10.71 -6.02
N ARG A 8 7.79 -11.30 -7.21
CA ARG A 8 8.47 -12.59 -7.34
C ARG A 8 9.99 -12.47 -7.32
N ARG A 9 10.50 -11.27 -7.65
CA ARG A 9 11.93 -11.02 -7.80
C ARG A 9 12.58 -10.54 -6.50
N PHE A 10 11.83 -9.82 -5.68
CA PHE A 10 12.29 -9.33 -4.40
C PHE A 10 11.62 -10.16 -3.30
N GLU A 11 12.41 -10.74 -2.41
CA GLU A 11 11.92 -11.39 -1.17
C GLU A 11 11.43 -10.28 -0.22
N THR A 12 10.29 -9.69 -0.56
CA THR A 12 9.71 -8.56 0.17
C THR A 12 8.38 -8.98 0.75
N GLU A 13 8.23 -8.78 2.06
CA GLU A 13 6.94 -8.90 2.72
C GLU A 13 6.03 -7.76 2.24
N LEU A 14 4.88 -8.12 1.68
CA LEU A 14 3.93 -7.16 1.16
C LEU A 14 2.64 -7.20 1.96
N ASN A 15 2.35 -6.08 2.62
CA ASN A 15 1.10 -5.84 3.30
C ASN A 15 0.31 -4.78 2.54
N VAL A 16 -0.94 -5.09 2.17
CA VAL A 16 -1.80 -4.19 1.40
C VAL A 16 -3.04 -3.86 2.21
N TYR A 17 -3.24 -2.56 2.42
CA TYR A 17 -4.39 -2.03 3.12
C TYR A 17 -5.34 -1.42 2.11
N VAL A 18 -6.60 -1.85 2.13
CA VAL A 18 -7.65 -1.33 1.25
C VAL A 18 -8.86 -0.93 2.06
N ARG A 19 -9.65 0.02 1.54
CA ARG A 19 -10.88 0.43 2.18
C ARG A 19 -11.92 -0.69 2.13
N GLN A 20 -12.58 -0.96 3.25
CA GLN A 20 -13.67 -1.94 3.32
C GLN A 20 -14.86 -1.52 2.42
N GLY A 21 -15.54 -2.50 1.82
CA GLY A 21 -16.82 -2.29 1.11
C GLY A 21 -16.72 -1.75 -0.32
N GLU A 22 -15.51 -1.58 -0.86
CA GLU A 22 -15.28 -1.11 -2.23
C GLU A 22 -15.13 -2.31 -3.19
N SER A 23 -16.13 -2.55 -4.05
CA SER A 23 -16.17 -3.70 -4.98
C SER A 23 -15.00 -3.72 -5.98
N HIS A 24 -14.40 -2.58 -6.28
CA HIS A 24 -13.23 -2.48 -7.14
C HIS A 24 -11.96 -3.15 -6.54
N ASN A 25 -11.95 -3.43 -5.23
CA ASN A 25 -10.85 -4.12 -4.57
C ASN A 25 -10.81 -5.61 -4.90
N GLU A 26 -11.95 -6.23 -5.25
CA GLU A 26 -12.04 -7.66 -5.59
C GLU A 26 -11.07 -8.06 -6.71
N PHE A 27 -10.84 -7.14 -7.66
CA PHE A 27 -9.89 -7.36 -8.76
C PHE A 27 -8.44 -7.47 -8.28
N ILE A 28 -8.03 -6.65 -7.31
CA ILE A 28 -6.68 -6.70 -6.73
C ILE A 28 -6.56 -7.92 -5.80
N LEU A 29 -7.56 -8.13 -4.94
CA LEU A 29 -7.62 -9.26 -4.00
C LEU A 29 -7.47 -10.61 -4.72
N SER A 30 -8.22 -10.81 -5.81
CA SER A 30 -8.18 -12.06 -6.59
C SER A 30 -6.83 -12.33 -7.28
N ARG A 31 -5.98 -11.32 -7.47
CA ARG A 31 -4.66 -11.48 -8.10
C ARG A 31 -3.49 -11.53 -7.12
N MET A 32 -3.69 -11.11 -5.87
CA MET A 32 -2.61 -11.01 -4.88
C MET A 32 -2.61 -12.11 -3.83
N GLY A 33 -3.65 -12.95 -3.77
CA GLY A 33 -3.95 -13.89 -2.68
C GLY A 33 -2.91 -14.97 -2.32
N GLN A 34 -1.70 -14.96 -2.88
CA GLN A 34 -0.56 -15.77 -2.40
C GLN A 34 0.73 -14.97 -2.20
N SER A 35 0.78 -13.71 -2.63
CA SER A 35 2.01 -12.89 -2.62
C SER A 35 1.89 -11.66 -1.70
N ALA A 36 0.75 -11.49 -1.04
CA ALA A 36 0.47 -10.34 -0.18
C ALA A 36 -0.49 -10.74 0.93
N THR A 37 -0.28 -10.17 2.11
CA THR A 37 -1.31 -10.07 3.15
C THR A 37 -2.19 -8.88 2.81
N VAL A 38 -3.51 -9.07 2.75
CA VAL A 38 -4.44 -7.97 2.48
C VAL A 38 -5.35 -7.75 3.68
N THR A 39 -5.44 -6.50 4.12
CA THR A 39 -6.25 -6.08 5.26
C THR A 39 -7.25 -5.02 4.79
N GLU A 40 -8.53 -5.27 5.07
CA GLU A 40 -9.57 -4.27 4.88
C GLU A 40 -9.62 -3.35 6.10
N VAL A 41 -9.70 -2.05 5.85
CA VAL A 41 -9.68 -1.00 6.88
C VAL A 41 -10.88 -0.08 6.67
N ASP A 42 -11.61 0.19 7.75
CA ASP A 42 -12.70 1.17 7.72
C ASP A 42 -12.15 2.59 7.58
N ASP A 43 -12.87 3.43 6.83
CA ASP A 43 -12.50 4.83 6.56
C ASP A 43 -11.06 5.09 6.01
N LEU A 44 -10.45 4.10 5.35
CA LEU A 44 -9.13 4.29 4.73
C LEU A 44 -9.21 5.23 3.51
N HIS A 45 -8.78 6.47 3.69
CA HIS A 45 -8.70 7.47 2.61
C HIS A 45 -7.27 7.84 2.19
N ALA A 46 -6.28 7.58 3.05
CA ALA A 46 -4.88 7.84 2.75
C ALA A 46 -4.39 6.99 1.56
N LYS A 47 -3.46 7.52 0.76
CA LYS A 47 -2.75 6.76 -0.27
C LYS A 47 -1.25 6.91 -0.05
N ALA A 48 -0.62 5.81 0.31
CA ALA A 48 0.80 5.78 0.61
C ALA A 48 1.42 4.44 0.21
N ILE A 49 2.73 4.44 -0.02
CA ILE A 49 3.56 3.24 -0.10
C ILE A 49 4.68 3.43 0.92
N VAL A 50 4.79 2.52 1.88
CA VAL A 50 5.71 2.62 3.01
C VAL A 50 6.74 1.51 2.89
N THR A 51 8.02 1.85 2.96
CA THR A 51 9.14 0.91 3.07
C THR A 51 9.92 1.19 4.34
N ASP A 52 10.97 0.40 4.60
CA ASP A 52 11.95 0.64 5.66
C ASP A 52 12.66 2.01 5.53
N GLY A 53 13.05 2.42 4.32
CA GLY A 53 13.80 3.65 4.10
C GLY A 53 12.96 4.85 3.62
N TYR A 54 11.81 4.64 2.98
CA TYR A 54 11.09 5.72 2.31
C TYR A 54 9.57 5.59 2.42
N VAL A 55 8.90 6.72 2.29
CA VAL A 55 7.44 6.81 2.24
C VAL A 55 7.05 7.65 1.03
N TYR A 56 6.30 7.03 0.12
CA TYR A 56 5.53 7.74 -0.89
C TYR A 56 4.18 8.10 -0.30
N ILE A 57 3.76 9.35 -0.46
CA ILE A 57 2.43 9.84 -0.08
C ILE A 57 1.86 10.61 -1.27
N GLY A 58 0.59 10.42 -1.61
CA GLY A 58 0.01 11.15 -2.74
C GLY A 58 -1.51 11.19 -2.79
N SER A 59 -2.02 11.97 -3.76
CA SER A 59 -3.46 12.07 -4.04
C SER A 59 -3.97 10.92 -4.92
N ALA A 60 -3.07 10.24 -5.63
CA ALA A 60 -3.40 9.14 -6.53
C ALA A 60 -3.82 7.87 -5.77
N ASN A 61 -4.98 7.31 -6.11
CA ASN A 61 -5.22 5.88 -5.85
C ASN A 61 -4.23 5.04 -6.66
N ILE A 62 -3.73 3.93 -6.08
CA ILE A 62 -2.77 3.02 -6.73
C ILE A 62 -3.49 2.18 -7.80
N THR A 63 -3.88 2.85 -8.88
CA THR A 63 -4.66 2.34 -10.00
C THR A 63 -4.02 2.82 -11.30
N ARG A 64 -4.35 2.17 -12.43
CA ARG A 64 -3.84 2.60 -13.73
C ARG A 64 -4.21 4.06 -14.04
N GLY A 65 -5.43 4.48 -13.71
CA GLY A 65 -5.90 5.85 -13.93
C GLY A 65 -5.14 6.85 -13.07
N GLY A 66 -5.03 6.58 -11.76
CA GLY A 66 -4.30 7.42 -10.82
C GLY A 66 -2.81 7.57 -11.16
N LEU A 67 -2.17 6.52 -11.67
CA LEU A 67 -0.72 6.56 -11.95
C LEU A 67 -0.35 7.07 -13.34
N LEU A 68 -1.23 6.95 -14.35
CA LEU A 68 -0.85 7.22 -15.75
C LEU A 68 -1.69 8.28 -16.46
N MET A 69 -2.87 8.61 -15.94
CA MET A 69 -3.83 9.47 -16.65
C MET A 69 -4.15 10.73 -15.88
N ASN A 70 -4.33 10.62 -14.56
CA ASN A 70 -4.71 11.75 -13.72
C ASN A 70 -3.52 12.67 -13.45
N ARG A 71 -3.81 13.97 -13.23
CA ARG A 71 -2.83 14.89 -12.66
C ARG A 71 -2.93 14.81 -11.14
N GLU A 72 -1.93 14.21 -10.52
CA GLU A 72 -1.89 13.91 -9.10
C GLU A 72 -0.67 14.56 -8.43
N LEU A 73 -0.78 14.87 -7.14
CA LEU A 73 0.34 15.33 -6.32
C LEU A 73 0.93 14.13 -5.58
N CYS A 74 2.26 14.09 -5.48
CA CYS A 74 2.94 13.14 -4.60
C CYS A 74 4.20 13.74 -4.00
N GLU A 75 4.60 13.17 -2.86
CA GLU A 75 5.84 13.43 -2.18
C GLU A 75 6.50 12.10 -1.80
N ILE A 76 7.82 12.05 -1.89
CA ILE A 76 8.62 10.94 -1.39
C ILE A 76 9.51 11.50 -0.29
N VAL A 77 9.34 10.99 0.92
CA VAL A 77 10.12 11.38 2.09
C VAL A 77 10.86 10.17 2.65
N GLU A 78 11.91 10.42 3.43
CA GLU A 78 12.56 9.36 4.20
C GLU A 78 11.60 8.83 5.28
N ASN A 79 11.58 7.52 5.47
CA ASN A 79 10.90 6.92 6.61
C ASN A 79 11.73 7.22 7.87
N GLN A 80 11.21 8.09 8.73
CA GLN A 80 11.86 8.48 9.98
C GLN A 80 11.69 7.44 11.10
N TYR A 81 11.00 6.33 10.81
CA TYR A 81 10.76 5.24 11.75
C TYR A 81 11.64 4.03 11.41
N GLU A 82 11.92 3.21 12.43
CA GLU A 82 12.79 2.03 12.30
C GLU A 82 12.21 0.95 11.38
N ASP A 83 10.89 0.89 11.25
CA ASP A 83 10.20 -0.07 10.40
C ASP A 83 8.83 0.44 9.89
N VAL A 84 8.27 -0.31 8.94
CA VAL A 84 6.95 -0.05 8.36
C VAL A 84 5.84 -0.11 9.41
N ALA A 85 5.91 -1.07 10.34
CA ALA A 85 4.86 -1.26 11.34
C ALA A 85 4.73 -0.05 12.28
N THR A 86 5.86 0.56 12.62
CA THR A 86 5.94 1.76 13.46
C THR A 86 5.38 2.97 12.73
N TYR A 87 5.67 3.13 11.43
CA TYR A 87 5.04 4.17 10.61
C TYR A 87 3.51 4.00 10.58
N LEU A 88 3.02 2.80 10.23
CA LEU A 88 1.60 2.51 10.11
C LEU A 88 0.84 2.80 11.41
N LYS A 89 1.43 2.42 12.56
CA LYS A 89 0.85 2.69 13.87
C LYS A 89 0.85 4.19 14.21
N SER A 90 1.98 4.86 14.02
CA SER A 90 2.19 6.24 14.47
C SER A 90 1.44 7.25 13.60
N GLU A 91 1.46 7.06 12.28
CA GLU A 91 0.92 8.02 11.31
C GLU A 91 -0.49 7.69 10.85
N LEU A 92 -0.81 6.39 10.73
CA LEU A 92 -2.09 5.95 10.16
C LEU A 92 -3.02 5.31 11.20
N GLY A 93 -2.57 5.11 12.44
CA GLY A 93 -3.35 4.43 13.48
C GLY A 93 -3.66 2.97 13.15
N LEU A 94 -2.91 2.36 12.23
CA LEU A 94 -3.13 0.99 11.76
C LEU A 94 -2.26 0.01 12.55
N ALA A 95 -2.88 -1.04 13.08
CA ALA A 95 -2.16 -2.16 13.67
C ALA A 95 -1.81 -3.16 12.58
N VAL A 96 -0.54 -3.53 12.47
CA VAL A 96 -0.11 -4.67 11.64
C VAL A 96 -0.49 -5.94 12.38
N VAL A 97 -1.39 -6.74 11.80
CA VAL A 97 -1.69 -8.08 12.31
C VAL A 97 -0.54 -8.97 11.84
N LYS A 98 0.39 -9.29 12.75
CA LYS A 98 1.33 -10.40 12.53
C LYS A 98 0.59 -11.69 12.86
N GLU A 99 0.46 -12.59 11.89
CA GLU A 99 0.14 -14.00 12.14
C GLU A 99 1.32 -14.70 12.83
#